data_AF-A0A3E0D344-F1
#
_entry.id   AF-A0A3E0D344-F1
#
_cell.length_a   1.000
_cell.length_b   1.000
_cell.length_c   1.000
_cell.angle_alpha   90.00
_cell.angle_beta   90.00
_cell.angle_gamma   90.00
#
_symmetry.space_group_name_H-M   'P 1'
#
loop_
_entity.id
_entity.type
_entity.pdbx_description
1 polymer ?
#
loop_
_entity_poly.entity_id
_entity_poly.type
_entity_poly.pdbx_seq_one_letter_code
_entity_poly.pdbx_strand_id
1 'polypeptide(L)'
;MNEWFELFIHMISWDEELSTGWYVQNGEKVYIYFVKSDLGKKSSSNANAALNCTPILEEICFNFGDDEEMDCSSGTCVLPEFGIECFDIIAYEDPACSDQYNPRSGAGTYTGPGGGGGSGSGSGGLPTLLPEEEIIRRDPSFQGTNTDCILGKLLAINGFQKVAQNFQGVGSEFDVILKIGATQSSTASGQTQWMGSNQPIEITFNNTYVGRSALEVSRTVIHEMLHAEFYRALNTQSPTPTDLSFKATFEQYTNQFSGSEAVHHNLMADKYVGYIADVLQQLHPQLGGAAYANYMNYPGGYPDGIPSGFYEALAWQGLKEAGVKGWGDLSGEEQAEINKHLFKAELGRKSCN
;
A
#
# COMPACT_ATOMS: atom_id res chain seq x y z
N MET A 1 -20.26 24.28 7.89
CA MET A 1 -21.15 23.10 7.85
C MET A 1 -20.39 22.09 7.02
N ASN A 2 -19.77 21.12 7.69
CA ASN A 2 -18.82 20.19 7.07
C ASN A 2 -19.53 18.84 6.95
N GLU A 3 -19.79 18.40 5.73
CA GLU A 3 -20.16 17.03 5.43
C GLU A 3 -18.90 16.34 4.90
N TRP A 4 -18.43 15.33 5.65
CA TRP A 4 -17.35 14.45 5.25
C TRP A 4 -17.96 13.31 4.41
N PHE A 5 -17.35 12.98 3.28
CA PHE A 5 -17.70 11.79 2.51
C PHE A 5 -17.31 10.55 3.32
N GLU A 6 -18.31 9.81 3.81
CA GLU A 6 -18.17 8.49 4.41
C GLU A 6 -18.38 7.42 3.32
N LEU A 7 -17.45 6.48 3.19
CA LEU A 7 -17.57 5.37 2.25
C LEU A 7 -18.28 4.20 2.95
N PHE A 8 -19.51 3.89 2.55
CA PHE A 8 -20.23 2.69 2.97
C PHE A 8 -20.00 1.59 1.95
N ILE A 9 -19.52 0.43 2.38
CA ILE A 9 -19.50 -0.78 1.56
C ILE A 9 -20.66 -1.66 2.02
N HIS A 10 -21.69 -1.77 1.19
CA HIS A 10 -22.74 -2.76 1.37
C HIS A 10 -22.33 -4.05 0.65
N MET A 11 -22.09 -5.11 1.40
CA MET A 11 -21.99 -6.46 0.85
C MET A 11 -23.31 -7.16 1.13
N ILE A 12 -24.02 -7.56 0.07
CA ILE A 12 -25.24 -8.35 0.19
C ILE A 12 -24.87 -9.79 -0.13
N SER A 13 -24.91 -10.64 0.88
CA SER A 13 -24.94 -12.09 0.69
C SER A 13 -26.39 -12.49 0.36
N TRP A 14 -26.58 -13.24 -0.72
CA TRP A 14 -27.87 -13.86 -1.05
C TRP A 14 -27.98 -15.18 -0.28
N ASP A 15 -28.34 -15.09 0.99
CA ASP A 15 -29.02 -16.15 1.73
C ASP A 15 -30.19 -15.48 2.48
N GLU A 16 -31.41 -15.97 2.26
CA GLU A 16 -32.66 -15.22 2.47
C GLU A 16 -33.00 -14.84 3.93
N GLU A 17 -32.12 -15.04 4.91
CA GLU A 17 -32.47 -14.79 6.32
C GLU A 17 -31.45 -14.00 7.15
N LEU A 18 -30.28 -13.59 6.63
CA LEU A 18 -29.31 -12.80 7.42
C LEU A 18 -28.62 -11.71 6.59
N SER A 19 -28.92 -10.44 6.91
CA SER A 19 -28.12 -9.30 6.46
C SER A 19 -27.08 -8.96 7.53
N THR A 20 -25.83 -9.31 7.29
CA THR A 20 -24.67 -8.85 8.06
C THR A 20 -23.90 -7.81 7.25
N GLY A 21 -23.43 -6.77 7.93
CA GLY A 21 -22.59 -5.73 7.34
C GLY A 21 -21.44 -5.37 8.27
N TRP A 22 -20.36 -4.84 7.69
CA TRP A 22 -19.18 -4.40 8.43
C TRP A 22 -18.94 -2.91 8.17
N TYR A 23 -18.58 -2.18 9.22
CA TYR A 23 -18.13 -0.78 9.10
C TYR A 23 -16.60 -0.74 9.14
N VAL A 24 -15.98 -0.08 8.16
CA VAL A 24 -14.53 0.11 8.07
C VAL A 24 -14.20 1.59 8.19
N GLN A 25 -13.33 1.95 9.13
CA GLN A 25 -12.84 3.30 9.32
C GLN A 25 -11.31 3.27 9.31
N ASN A 26 -10.68 4.10 8.49
CA ASN A 26 -9.21 4.17 8.36
C ASN A 26 -8.53 2.82 8.00
N GLY A 27 -9.24 1.93 7.29
CA GLY A 27 -8.73 0.61 6.91
C GLY A 27 -8.84 -0.46 8.00
N GLU A 28 -9.41 -0.15 9.15
CA GLU A 28 -9.68 -1.12 10.22
C GLU A 28 -11.18 -1.42 10.33
N LYS A 29 -11.51 -2.70 10.58
CA LYS A 29 -12.88 -3.16 10.83
C LYS A 29 -13.32 -2.71 12.22
N VAL A 30 -14.30 -1.82 12.28
CA VAL A 30 -14.69 -1.17 13.54
C VAL A 30 -15.84 -1.91 14.24
N TYR A 31 -16.87 -2.39 13.52
CA TYR A 31 -17.90 -3.26 14.11
C TYR A 31 -18.78 -4.00 13.08
N ILE A 32 -19.49 -5.03 13.56
CA ILE A 32 -20.43 -5.88 12.82
C ILE A 32 -21.86 -5.52 13.24
N TYR A 33 -22.77 -5.30 12.30
CA TYR A 33 -24.19 -5.14 12.63
C TYR A 33 -25.11 -6.09 11.88
N PHE A 34 -26.19 -6.44 12.57
CA PHE A 34 -27.28 -7.23 12.05
C PHE A 34 -28.46 -6.32 11.77
N VAL A 35 -28.97 -6.31 10.53
CA VAL A 35 -30.28 -5.71 10.28
C VAL A 35 -31.32 -6.65 10.85
N LYS A 36 -32.10 -6.16 11.80
CA LYS A 36 -33.17 -6.94 12.43
C LYS A 36 -34.29 -7.15 11.41
N SER A 37 -34.56 -8.39 11.02
CA SER A 37 -35.84 -8.73 10.40
C SER A 37 -36.93 -8.66 11.48
N ASP A 38 -38.08 -8.06 11.17
CA ASP A 38 -39.17 -7.77 12.11
C ASP A 38 -39.94 -9.01 12.61
N LEU A 39 -39.37 -10.22 12.52
CA LEU A 39 -40.04 -11.46 12.89
C LEU A 39 -39.10 -12.40 13.66
N GLY A 40 -39.00 -12.21 14.99
CA GLY A 40 -38.29 -13.17 15.85
C GLY A 40 -38.40 -12.86 17.33
N LYS A 41 -39.07 -13.75 18.08
CA LYS A 41 -39.35 -13.62 19.53
C LYS A 41 -38.06 -13.55 20.37
N LYS A 42 -38.04 -12.65 21.34
CA LYS A 42 -37.05 -12.64 22.44
C LYS A 42 -37.11 -13.96 23.22
N SER A 43 -36.00 -14.68 23.28
CA SER A 43 -35.74 -15.60 24.40
C SER A 43 -34.71 -14.94 25.32
N SER A 44 -35.01 -14.98 26.62
CA SER A 44 -34.15 -14.52 27.70
C SER A 44 -33.58 -15.75 28.39
N SER A 45 -32.26 -15.88 28.51
CA SER A 45 -31.66 -16.70 29.56
C SER A 45 -30.19 -16.35 29.79
N ASN A 46 -29.95 -15.85 31.01
CA ASN A 46 -28.89 -16.16 31.96
C ASN A 46 -27.41 -16.19 31.55
N ALA A 47 -26.67 -15.40 32.34
CA ALA A 47 -25.23 -15.38 32.53
C ALA A 47 -24.66 -16.75 32.94
N ASN A 48 -23.42 -16.99 32.52
CA ASN A 48 -22.56 -18.17 32.69
C ASN A 48 -22.76 -19.28 31.65
N ALA A 49 -22.32 -19.02 30.43
CA ALA A 49 -21.95 -20.06 29.46
C ALA A 49 -20.46 -19.89 29.13
N ALA A 50 -19.70 -20.99 29.19
CA ALA A 50 -18.31 -21.03 28.74
C ALA A 50 -18.24 -20.56 27.28
N LEU A 51 -17.24 -19.73 26.95
CA LEU A 51 -16.93 -19.31 25.59
C LEU A 51 -16.68 -20.57 24.74
N ASN A 52 -17.67 -20.95 23.95
CA ASN A 52 -17.58 -22.05 22.99
C ASN A 52 -17.16 -21.42 21.65
N CYS A 53 -15.86 -21.26 21.43
CA CYS A 53 -15.35 -20.75 20.17
C CYS A 53 -15.51 -21.84 19.09
N THR A 54 -16.59 -21.78 18.31
CA THR A 54 -16.75 -22.63 17.12
C THR A 54 -16.17 -21.86 15.93
N PRO A 55 -15.13 -22.39 15.25
CA PRO A 55 -14.66 -21.78 14.02
C PRO A 55 -15.70 -22.00 12.91
N ILE A 56 -16.07 -20.93 12.22
CA ILE A 56 -16.85 -20.98 10.99
C ILE A 56 -15.84 -20.91 9.85
N LEU A 57 -15.79 -21.94 9.01
CA LEU A 57 -15.09 -21.89 7.74
C LEU A 57 -16.07 -21.34 6.70
N GLU A 58 -15.71 -20.21 6.11
CA GLU A 58 -16.47 -19.60 5.02
C GLU A 58 -15.54 -19.50 3.80
N GLU A 59 -15.94 -20.16 2.71
CA GLU A 59 -15.22 -20.10 1.43
C GLU A 59 -15.76 -18.90 0.64
N ILE A 60 -14.90 -17.93 0.35
CA ILE A 60 -15.26 -16.75 -0.46
C ILE A 60 -14.59 -16.86 -1.82
N CYS A 61 -15.40 -16.93 -2.86
CA CYS A 61 -14.95 -17.01 -4.24
C CYS A 61 -15.13 -15.67 -4.97
N PHE A 62 -14.08 -15.21 -5.65
CA PHE A 62 -14.09 -14.03 -6.50
C PHE A 62 -14.11 -14.47 -7.97
N ASN A 63 -14.95 -13.81 -8.77
CA ASN A 63 -14.97 -13.94 -10.22
C ASN A 63 -14.40 -12.67 -10.85
N PHE A 64 -13.42 -12.83 -11.74
CA PHE A 64 -12.70 -11.72 -12.39
C PHE A 64 -13.13 -11.48 -13.85
N GLY A 65 -14.29 -12.00 -14.27
CA GLY A 65 -14.84 -11.71 -15.60
C GLY A 65 -15.43 -10.30 -15.69
N ASP A 66 -15.25 -9.64 -16.84
CA ASP A 66 -16.02 -8.45 -17.25
C ASP A 66 -17.53 -8.76 -17.19
N ASP A 67 -18.37 -7.73 -17.03
CA ASP A 67 -19.82 -7.72 -16.74
C ASP A 67 -20.78 -8.52 -17.68
N GLU A 68 -20.34 -9.62 -18.30
CA GLU A 68 -21.22 -10.53 -19.02
C GLU A 68 -22.09 -11.34 -18.05
N GLU A 69 -23.39 -11.11 -18.13
CA GLU A 69 -24.44 -11.73 -17.34
C GLU A 69 -24.39 -13.27 -17.48
N MET A 70 -24.18 -13.97 -16.37
CA MET A 70 -24.06 -15.43 -16.32
C MET A 70 -25.42 -16.08 -16.63
N ASP A 71 -25.60 -16.58 -17.86
CA ASP A 71 -26.83 -17.28 -18.26
C ASP A 71 -26.85 -18.73 -17.73
N CYS A 72 -27.64 -18.95 -16.67
CA CYS A 72 -27.88 -20.26 -16.08
C CYS A 72 -29.24 -20.88 -16.49
N SER A 73 -29.89 -20.39 -17.54
CA SER A 73 -31.25 -20.79 -17.95
C SER A 73 -31.40 -22.27 -18.37
N SER A 74 -30.30 -22.97 -18.60
CA SER A 74 -30.29 -24.38 -19.04
C SER A 74 -30.01 -25.42 -17.95
N GLY A 75 -29.86 -25.01 -16.68
CA GLY A 75 -29.57 -25.92 -15.57
C GLY A 75 -28.09 -26.36 -15.45
N THR A 76 -27.24 -25.85 -16.34
CA THR A 76 -25.78 -25.93 -16.24
C THR A 76 -25.21 -24.56 -16.58
N CYS A 77 -24.57 -23.91 -15.62
CA CYS A 77 -23.85 -22.65 -15.86
C CYS A 77 -22.51 -22.99 -16.51
N VAL A 78 -22.25 -22.42 -17.70
CA VAL A 78 -20.94 -22.51 -18.34
C VAL A 78 -20.06 -21.45 -17.70
N LEU A 79 -18.99 -21.86 -17.01
CA LEU A 79 -18.05 -20.92 -16.40
C LEU A 79 -17.25 -20.21 -17.50
N PRO A 80 -17.07 -18.87 -17.42
CA PRO A 80 -16.15 -18.17 -18.30
C PRO A 80 -14.72 -18.69 -18.10
N GLU A 81 -13.92 -18.64 -19.16
CA GLU A 81 -12.58 -19.25 -19.24
C GLU A 81 -11.53 -18.58 -18.32
N PHE A 82 -11.92 -17.53 -17.57
CA PHE A 82 -11.08 -16.82 -16.62
C PHE A 82 -11.41 -17.24 -15.18
N GLY A 83 -10.36 -17.59 -14.43
CA GLY A 83 -10.44 -18.38 -13.20
C GLY A 83 -11.20 -17.71 -12.05
N ILE A 84 -11.94 -18.54 -11.32
CA ILE A 84 -12.45 -18.21 -9.98
C ILE A 84 -11.32 -18.44 -8.98
N GLU A 85 -11.04 -17.47 -8.12
CA GLU A 85 -10.17 -17.66 -6.95
C GLU A 85 -11.02 -17.72 -5.69
N CYS A 86 -10.95 -18.83 -4.96
CA CYS A 86 -11.61 -19.01 -3.68
C CYS A 86 -10.60 -18.97 -2.54
N PHE A 87 -10.98 -18.33 -1.44
CA PHE A 87 -10.18 -18.24 -0.22
C PHE A 87 -11.02 -18.71 0.97
N ASP A 88 -10.44 -19.58 1.79
CA ASP A 88 -11.03 -19.96 3.06
C ASP A 88 -10.78 -18.87 4.11
N ILE A 89 -11.85 -18.34 4.69
CA ILE A 89 -11.77 -17.45 5.84
C ILE A 89 -12.26 -18.21 7.06
N ILE A 90 -11.44 -18.21 8.11
CA ILE A 90 -11.83 -18.72 9.42
C ILE A 90 -12.35 -17.53 10.23
N ALA A 91 -13.65 -17.50 10.47
CA ALA A 91 -14.30 -16.52 11.34
C ALA A 91 -14.70 -17.16 12.67
N TYR A 92 -14.74 -16.35 13.73
CA TYR A 92 -15.25 -16.75 15.03
C TYR A 92 -16.50 -15.93 15.36
N GLU A 93 -17.51 -16.58 15.96
CA GLU A 93 -18.76 -15.92 16.37
C GLU A 93 -18.53 -14.85 17.47
N ASP A 94 -17.45 -14.99 18.26
CA ASP A 94 -17.07 -14.03 19.29
C ASP A 94 -15.69 -13.40 18.96
N PRO A 95 -15.60 -12.07 18.76
CA PRO A 95 -14.34 -11.38 18.50
C PRO A 95 -13.31 -11.52 19.64
N ALA A 96 -13.72 -11.87 20.87
CA ALA A 96 -12.79 -12.16 21.96
C ALA A 96 -12.00 -13.48 21.77
N CYS A 97 -12.40 -14.34 20.83
CA CYS A 97 -11.67 -15.58 20.50
C CYS A 97 -10.43 -15.33 19.60
N SER A 98 -10.33 -14.18 18.93
CA SER A 98 -9.24 -13.82 18.01
C SER A 98 -7.87 -13.78 18.71
N ASP A 99 -7.83 -13.24 19.92
CA ASP A 99 -6.56 -12.91 20.61
C ASP A 99 -5.93 -14.10 21.36
N GLN A 100 -6.54 -15.28 21.31
CA GLN A 100 -6.11 -16.45 22.09
C GLN A 100 -5.57 -17.61 21.24
N TYR A 101 -5.58 -17.51 19.91
CA TYR A 101 -5.13 -18.60 19.06
C TYR A 101 -3.63 -18.49 18.73
N ASN A 102 -2.81 -19.22 19.50
CA ASN A 102 -1.41 -19.49 19.15
C ASN A 102 -1.30 -20.93 18.62
N PRO A 103 -1.03 -21.17 17.32
CA PRO A 103 -0.99 -22.51 16.74
C PRO A 103 0.22 -23.36 17.20
N ARG A 104 1.06 -22.87 18.13
CA ARG A 104 2.26 -23.59 18.63
C ARG A 104 2.17 -24.14 20.05
N SER A 105 1.08 -24.00 20.80
CA SER A 105 0.96 -24.61 22.13
C SER A 105 0.10 -25.87 22.10
N GLY A 106 0.75 -27.03 22.16
CA GLY A 106 0.10 -28.30 22.44
C GLY A 106 -0.63 -28.31 23.79
N ALA A 107 -1.59 -29.22 23.90
CA ALA A 107 -2.53 -29.37 25.01
C ALA A 107 -1.86 -29.35 26.41
N GLY A 108 -2.22 -28.36 27.23
CA GLY A 108 -1.76 -28.23 28.62
C GLY A 108 -2.84 -27.59 29.49
N THR A 109 -3.24 -28.33 30.52
CA THR A 109 -4.32 -28.07 31.48
C THR A 109 -4.18 -26.76 32.27
N TYR A 110 -5.28 -26.00 32.34
CA TYR A 110 -5.48 -24.88 33.26
C TYR A 110 -5.57 -25.37 34.72
N THR A 111 -4.73 -24.81 35.60
CA THR A 111 -4.99 -24.73 37.04
C THR A 111 -4.69 -23.32 37.51
N GLY A 112 -5.63 -22.70 38.23
CA GLY A 112 -5.39 -21.55 39.08
C GLY A 112 -6.26 -21.67 40.34
N PRO A 113 -6.21 -20.74 41.30
CA PRO A 113 -5.17 -19.76 41.59
C PRO A 113 -4.55 -19.98 43.00
N GLY A 114 -3.28 -19.64 43.19
CA GLY A 114 -2.60 -19.70 44.48
C GLY A 114 -1.70 -18.49 44.70
N GLY A 115 -2.12 -17.61 45.61
CA GLY A 115 -1.38 -16.42 46.00
C GLY A 115 -0.07 -16.71 46.73
N GLY A 116 0.81 -15.71 46.74
CA GLY A 116 2.03 -15.72 47.53
C GLY A 116 2.87 -14.49 47.24
N GLY A 117 2.85 -13.53 48.16
CA GLY A 117 3.67 -12.33 48.12
C GLY A 117 5.16 -12.62 48.30
N GLY A 118 5.99 -11.74 47.74
CA GLY A 118 7.44 -11.77 47.90
C GLY A 118 8.03 -10.42 47.52
N SER A 119 8.34 -9.62 48.53
CA SER A 119 9.11 -8.37 48.43
C SER A 119 10.55 -8.69 47.99
N GLY A 120 10.99 -8.11 46.88
CA GLY A 120 12.36 -8.20 46.40
C GLY A 120 12.79 -6.88 45.79
N SER A 121 13.45 -6.05 46.59
CA SER A 121 14.07 -4.80 46.15
C SER A 121 15.30 -5.15 45.31
N GLY A 122 15.15 -5.07 43.98
CA GLY A 122 16.23 -5.22 43.02
C GLY A 122 16.24 -3.99 42.12
N SER A 123 17.30 -3.19 42.24
CA SER A 123 17.56 -2.01 41.41
C SER A 123 17.81 -2.44 39.97
N GLY A 124 16.72 -2.70 39.23
CA GLY A 124 16.77 -2.92 37.79
C GLY A 124 17.12 -1.61 37.12
N GLY A 125 18.36 -1.51 36.62
CA GLY A 125 18.70 -0.50 35.63
C GLY A 125 17.66 -0.61 34.50
N LEU A 126 17.04 0.53 34.17
CA LEU A 126 16.22 0.66 32.98
C LEU A 126 16.98 0.03 31.81
N PRO A 127 16.36 -0.88 31.03
CA PRO A 127 16.96 -1.29 29.78
C PRO A 127 17.17 -0.01 28.97
N THR A 128 18.42 0.31 28.66
CA THR A 128 18.73 1.29 27.64
C THR A 128 18.01 0.80 26.40
N LEU A 129 16.94 1.49 26.01
CA LEU A 129 16.31 1.31 24.71
C LEU A 129 17.44 1.50 23.70
N LEU A 130 17.88 0.40 23.08
CA LEU A 130 18.77 0.49 21.93
C LEU A 130 18.07 1.41 20.93
N PRO A 131 18.77 2.40 20.36
CA PRO A 131 18.16 3.27 19.38
C PRO A 131 17.57 2.38 18.28
N GLU A 132 16.29 2.58 17.99
CA GLU A 132 15.61 1.95 16.88
C GLU A 132 16.45 2.25 15.63
N GLU A 133 17.12 1.23 15.08
CA GLU A 133 18.06 1.46 13.99
C GLU A 133 17.30 2.00 12.77
N GLU A 134 17.82 3.09 12.22
CA GLU A 134 17.25 3.74 11.04
C GLU A 134 17.68 2.98 9.79
N ILE A 135 16.78 2.14 9.25
CA ILE A 135 17.11 1.15 8.20
C ILE A 135 17.08 1.76 6.79
N ILE A 136 16.33 2.84 6.59
CA ILE A 136 16.54 3.74 5.44
C ILE A 136 17.70 4.67 5.80
N ARG A 137 18.89 4.28 5.38
CA ARG A 137 20.13 5.01 5.67
C ARG A 137 20.23 6.24 4.78
N ARG A 138 20.46 7.39 5.40
CA ARG A 138 20.63 8.67 4.70
C ARG A 138 22.11 8.96 4.54
N ASP A 139 22.60 8.98 3.31
CA ASP A 139 23.96 9.43 3.03
C ASP A 139 24.12 10.93 3.40
N PRO A 140 25.32 11.40 3.81
CA PRO A 140 25.53 12.81 4.12
C PRO A 140 25.13 13.79 3.00
N SER A 141 25.18 13.37 1.72
CA SER A 141 24.69 14.15 0.58
C SER A 141 23.17 14.36 0.59
N PHE A 142 22.44 13.46 1.24
CA PHE A 142 20.98 13.46 1.31
C PHE A 142 20.46 14.22 2.53
N GLN A 143 21.13 14.08 3.68
CA GLN A 143 20.68 14.64 4.96
C GLN A 143 20.49 16.17 4.92
N GLY A 144 19.39 16.65 5.50
CA GLY A 144 19.06 18.07 5.60
C GLY A 144 18.65 18.73 4.28
N THR A 145 18.51 17.96 3.20
CA THR A 145 18.05 18.47 1.91
C THR A 145 16.54 18.56 1.84
N ASN A 146 16.04 19.20 0.77
CA ASN A 146 14.61 19.25 0.49
C ASN A 146 14.03 17.85 0.24
N THR A 147 14.80 16.96 -0.41
CA THR A 147 14.43 15.56 -0.64
C THR A 147 14.34 14.77 0.67
N ASP A 148 15.20 15.07 1.64
CA ASP A 148 15.14 14.49 2.99
C ASP A 148 13.88 14.91 3.75
N CYS A 149 13.51 16.19 3.66
CA CYS A 149 12.23 16.66 4.20
C CYS A 149 11.03 15.96 3.54
N ILE A 150 11.07 15.77 2.22
CA ILE A 150 10.02 15.07 1.46
C ILE A 150 9.89 13.62 1.93
N LEU A 151 11.02 12.92 2.11
CA LEU A 151 11.03 11.56 2.65
C LEU A 151 10.38 11.52 4.04
N GLY A 152 10.69 12.47 4.92
CA GLY A 152 10.06 12.56 6.24
C GLY A 152 8.53 12.66 6.18
N LYS A 153 7.99 13.46 5.24
CA LYS A 153 6.54 13.59 5.03
C LYS A 153 5.91 12.35 4.38
N LEU A 154 6.62 11.70 3.48
CA LEU A 154 6.23 10.42 2.89
C LEU A 154 6.12 9.33 3.98
N LEU A 155 7.11 9.21 4.85
CA LEU A 155 7.09 8.23 5.95
C LEU A 155 5.95 8.46 6.95
N ALA A 156 5.41 9.68 7.02
CA ALA A 156 4.29 10.05 7.86
C ALA A 156 2.91 9.73 7.25
N ILE A 157 2.81 9.25 6.00
CA ILE A 157 1.54 8.83 5.38
C ILE A 157 1.45 7.32 5.18
N ASN A 158 0.29 6.76 5.52
CA ASN A 158 0.02 5.32 5.46
C ASN A 158 0.22 4.75 4.04
N GLY A 159 -0.09 5.52 2.99
CA GLY A 159 0.08 5.09 1.60
C GLY A 159 1.51 4.69 1.26
N PHE A 160 2.50 5.43 1.77
CA PHE A 160 3.92 5.15 1.50
C PHE A 160 4.52 4.15 2.48
N GLN A 161 3.99 4.08 3.70
CA GLN A 161 4.46 3.13 4.72
C GLN A 161 4.42 1.68 4.22
N LYS A 162 3.45 1.30 3.38
CA LYS A 162 3.38 -0.06 2.82
C LYS A 162 4.65 -0.48 2.05
N VAL A 163 5.29 0.45 1.33
CA VAL A 163 6.55 0.18 0.62
C VAL A 163 7.74 0.37 1.56
N ALA A 164 7.70 1.38 2.42
CA ALA A 164 8.80 1.66 3.34
C ALA A 164 8.98 0.56 4.41
N GLN A 165 7.90 -0.06 4.89
CA GLN A 165 7.92 -1.07 5.95
C GLN A 165 8.69 -2.33 5.56
N ASN A 166 8.77 -2.66 4.27
CA ASN A 166 9.58 -3.78 3.79
C ASN A 166 11.09 -3.56 3.99
N PHE A 167 11.47 -2.33 4.31
CA PHE A 167 12.81 -1.89 4.68
C PHE A 167 12.84 -1.36 6.12
N GLN A 168 11.88 -1.73 6.98
CA GLN A 168 11.84 -1.35 8.39
C GLN A 168 11.83 -2.61 9.27
N GLY A 169 12.35 -2.49 10.50
CA GLY A 169 12.53 -3.59 11.45
C GLY A 169 13.96 -4.13 11.58
N VAL A 170 14.32 -4.54 12.79
CA VAL A 170 15.60 -5.21 13.07
C VAL A 170 15.64 -6.55 12.34
N GLY A 171 16.64 -6.75 11.47
CA GLY A 171 16.82 -7.99 10.72
C GLY A 171 16.16 -8.02 9.34
N SER A 172 15.84 -6.87 8.72
CA SER A 172 15.55 -6.84 7.29
C SER A 172 16.73 -7.41 6.52
N GLU A 173 16.46 -8.29 5.55
CA GLU A 173 17.51 -8.88 4.71
C GLU A 173 18.20 -7.81 3.83
N PHE A 174 17.52 -6.68 3.62
CA PHE A 174 17.96 -5.59 2.77
C PHE A 174 17.92 -4.26 3.53
N ASP A 175 19.00 -3.49 3.35
CA ASP A 175 19.07 -2.08 3.69
C ASP A 175 18.87 -1.22 2.43
N VAL A 176 18.43 0.02 2.60
CA VAL A 176 18.39 1.02 1.53
C VAL A 176 19.26 2.21 1.92
N ILE A 177 20.14 2.66 1.01
CA ILE A 177 20.88 3.93 1.17
C ILE A 177 20.36 4.95 0.17
N LEU A 178 19.93 6.10 0.67
CA LEU A 178 19.50 7.25 -0.13
C LEU A 178 20.63 8.27 -0.28
N LYS A 179 20.89 8.69 -1.53
CA LYS A 179 21.98 9.61 -1.90
C LYS A 179 21.49 10.71 -2.83
N ILE A 180 22.20 11.84 -2.85
CA ILE A 180 22.11 12.83 -3.92
C ILE A 180 23.43 12.86 -4.68
N GLY A 181 23.38 12.67 -5.99
CA GLY A 181 24.61 12.53 -6.79
C GLY A 181 24.36 12.49 -8.29
N ALA A 182 25.36 12.03 -9.03
CA ALA A 182 25.24 11.76 -10.45
C ALA A 182 24.64 10.36 -10.67
N THR A 183 23.69 10.25 -11.58
CA THR A 183 23.11 8.98 -12.05
C THR A 183 23.87 8.49 -13.29
N GLN A 184 23.75 7.19 -13.62
CA GLN A 184 24.39 6.61 -14.82
C GLN A 184 23.93 7.31 -16.10
N SER A 185 22.64 7.61 -16.19
CA SER A 185 22.10 8.50 -17.22
C SER A 185 21.94 9.90 -16.65
N SER A 186 22.62 10.88 -17.22
CA SER A 186 22.54 12.28 -16.79
C SER A 186 21.15 12.90 -16.89
N THR A 187 20.26 12.30 -17.69
CA THR A 187 18.87 12.76 -17.87
C THR A 187 17.88 12.06 -16.94
N ALA A 188 18.32 11.04 -16.20
CA ALA A 188 17.45 10.36 -15.24
C ALA A 188 17.28 11.21 -13.97
N SER A 189 16.04 11.26 -13.45
CA SER A 189 15.72 11.99 -12.21
C SER A 189 16.25 11.30 -10.96
N GLY A 190 16.33 9.97 -11.01
CA GLY A 190 16.80 9.10 -9.97
C GLY A 190 17.33 7.81 -10.58
N GLN A 191 17.95 6.98 -9.76
CA GLN A 191 18.37 5.66 -10.13
C GLN A 191 18.41 4.77 -8.91
N THR A 192 17.92 3.54 -9.06
CA THR A 192 18.06 2.48 -8.06
C THR A 192 19.00 1.40 -8.55
N GLN A 193 19.86 0.90 -7.68
CA GLN A 193 20.84 -0.14 -8.02
C GLN A 193 20.87 -1.25 -6.97
N TRP A 194 20.74 -2.49 -7.46
CA TRP A 194 21.09 -3.66 -6.69
C TRP A 194 22.61 -3.87 -6.70
N MET A 195 23.23 -3.81 -5.51
CA MET A 195 24.68 -3.91 -5.35
C MET A 195 25.17 -5.34 -5.08
N GLY A 196 24.26 -6.31 -5.07
CA GLY A 196 24.53 -7.72 -4.77
C GLY A 196 24.23 -8.09 -3.32
N SER A 197 24.26 -9.39 -3.03
CA SER A 197 23.92 -9.93 -1.71
C SER A 197 24.76 -9.31 -0.59
N ASN A 198 24.11 -9.01 0.54
CA ASN A 198 24.72 -8.35 1.71
C ASN A 198 25.25 -6.92 1.45
N GLN A 199 24.87 -6.30 0.33
CA GLN A 199 25.07 -4.87 0.10
C GLN A 199 23.71 -4.16 0.15
N PRO A 200 23.68 -2.89 0.59
CA PRO A 200 22.46 -2.10 0.54
C PRO A 200 22.02 -1.88 -0.92
N ILE A 201 20.71 -1.79 -1.12
CA ILE A 201 20.15 -1.22 -2.35
C ILE A 201 20.44 0.28 -2.33
N GLU A 202 21.05 0.79 -3.40
CA GLU A 202 21.39 2.20 -3.48
C GLU A 202 20.38 2.96 -4.34
N ILE A 203 19.82 4.03 -3.78
CA ILE A 203 18.99 4.98 -4.52
C ILE A 203 19.75 6.30 -4.60
N THR A 204 20.04 6.74 -5.82
CA THR A 204 20.70 8.02 -6.10
C THR A 204 19.72 8.96 -6.80
N PHE A 205 19.37 10.06 -6.12
CA PHE A 205 18.61 11.15 -6.72
C PHE A 205 19.56 12.09 -7.46
N ASN A 206 19.23 12.41 -8.71
CA ASN A 206 20.11 13.24 -9.54
C ASN A 206 20.12 14.69 -9.03
N ASN A 207 21.32 15.19 -8.72
CA ASN A 207 21.52 16.55 -8.18
C ASN A 207 20.93 17.67 -9.06
N THR A 208 20.75 17.42 -10.36
CA THR A 208 20.18 18.37 -11.32
C THR A 208 18.66 18.47 -11.18
N TYR A 209 17.99 17.40 -10.73
CA TYR A 209 16.53 17.27 -10.74
C TYR A 209 15.88 17.37 -9.35
N VAL A 210 16.67 17.39 -8.26
CA VAL A 210 16.17 17.58 -6.88
C VAL A 210 15.69 19.01 -6.60
N GLY A 211 15.93 19.96 -7.51
CA GLY A 211 15.46 21.36 -7.43
C GLY A 211 14.11 21.65 -8.10
N ARG A 212 13.40 20.61 -8.57
CA ARG A 212 12.06 20.72 -9.16
C ARG A 212 10.99 20.97 -8.09
N SER A 213 9.71 20.97 -8.48
CA SER A 213 8.63 21.05 -7.51
C SER A 213 8.74 19.90 -6.50
N ALA A 214 8.40 20.15 -5.24
CA ALA A 214 8.47 19.16 -4.18
C ALA A 214 7.63 17.92 -4.54
N LEU A 215 6.49 18.11 -5.21
CA LEU A 215 5.64 17.01 -5.64
C LEU A 215 6.27 16.14 -6.75
N GLU A 216 6.98 16.74 -7.72
CA GLU A 216 7.73 15.98 -8.72
C GLU A 216 8.90 15.20 -8.10
N VAL A 217 9.58 15.80 -7.11
CA VAL A 217 10.64 15.12 -6.36
C VAL A 217 10.06 13.96 -5.54
N SER A 218 8.89 14.14 -4.90
CA SER A 218 8.18 13.07 -4.21
C SER A 218 7.85 11.90 -5.13
N ARG A 219 7.37 12.18 -6.35
CA ARG A 219 7.14 11.14 -7.37
C ARG A 219 8.40 10.35 -7.64
N THR A 220 9.55 11.03 -7.80
CA THR A 220 10.83 10.34 -7.97
C THR A 220 11.19 9.48 -6.75
N VAL A 221 11.00 9.96 -5.52
CA VAL A 221 11.24 9.15 -4.31
C VAL A 221 10.40 7.88 -4.30
N ILE A 222 9.10 7.98 -4.60
CA ILE A 222 8.20 6.82 -4.65
C ILE A 222 8.62 5.84 -5.75
N HIS A 223 8.92 6.35 -6.94
CA HIS A 223 9.36 5.57 -8.10
C HIS A 223 10.61 4.73 -7.80
N GLU A 224 11.65 5.37 -7.24
CA GLU A 224 12.88 4.66 -6.89
C GLU A 224 12.68 3.66 -5.74
N MET A 225 11.82 3.97 -4.77
CA MET A 225 11.51 3.03 -3.69
C MET A 225 10.74 1.80 -4.18
N LEU A 226 9.93 1.92 -5.23
CA LEU A 226 9.31 0.76 -5.88
C LEU A 226 10.35 -0.10 -6.61
N HIS A 227 11.34 0.50 -7.27
CA HIS A 227 12.47 -0.28 -7.81
C HIS A 227 13.21 -1.03 -6.71
N ALA A 228 13.45 -0.40 -5.56
CA ALA A 228 14.09 -1.06 -4.43
C ALA A 228 13.24 -2.22 -3.91
N GLU A 229 11.92 -2.05 -3.85
CA GLU A 229 11.00 -3.11 -3.44
C GLU A 229 11.03 -4.30 -4.40
N PHE A 230 11.09 -4.04 -5.70
CA PHE A 230 11.24 -5.11 -6.69
C PHE A 230 12.56 -5.85 -6.51
N TYR A 231 13.66 -5.14 -6.29
CA TYR A 231 14.94 -5.80 -6.00
C TYR A 231 14.88 -6.64 -4.72
N ARG A 232 14.27 -6.14 -3.64
CA ARG A 232 14.07 -6.89 -2.39
C ARG A 232 13.26 -8.17 -2.64
N ALA A 233 12.08 -8.03 -3.24
CA ALA A 233 11.17 -9.13 -3.50
C ALA A 233 11.80 -10.20 -4.40
N LEU A 234 12.56 -9.81 -5.43
CA LEU A 234 13.24 -10.74 -6.34
C LEU A 234 14.41 -11.48 -5.67
N ASN A 235 15.18 -10.78 -4.82
CA ASN A 235 16.46 -11.29 -4.33
C ASN A 235 16.40 -11.86 -2.90
N THR A 236 15.26 -11.76 -2.20
CA THR A 236 15.13 -12.30 -0.84
C THR A 236 15.37 -13.81 -0.80
N GLN A 237 16.16 -14.25 0.19
CA GLN A 237 16.43 -15.65 0.53
C GLN A 237 15.31 -16.29 1.35
N SER A 238 14.42 -15.50 1.93
CA SER A 238 13.29 -15.97 2.75
C SER A 238 11.97 -15.39 2.20
N PRO A 239 11.58 -15.73 0.96
CA PRO A 239 10.41 -15.14 0.33
C PRO A 239 9.12 -15.49 1.09
N THR A 240 8.30 -14.48 1.31
CA THR A 240 6.90 -14.62 1.76
C THR A 240 6.01 -15.12 0.60
N PRO A 241 4.78 -15.57 0.87
CA PRO A 241 3.82 -15.88 -0.20
C PRO A 241 3.60 -14.70 -1.16
N THR A 242 3.58 -13.47 -0.65
CA THR A 242 3.49 -12.25 -1.45
C THR A 242 4.71 -12.07 -2.37
N ASP A 243 5.92 -12.35 -1.88
CA ASP A 243 7.15 -12.31 -2.70
C ASP A 243 7.11 -13.35 -3.82
N LEU A 244 6.61 -14.56 -3.53
CA LEU A 244 6.50 -15.63 -4.53
C LEU A 244 5.46 -15.28 -5.61
N SER A 245 4.31 -14.73 -5.21
CA SER A 245 3.30 -14.23 -6.14
C SER A 245 3.87 -13.10 -7.02
N PHE A 246 4.55 -12.13 -6.42
CA PHE A 246 5.23 -11.07 -7.14
C PHE A 246 6.26 -11.63 -8.14
N LYS A 247 7.12 -12.57 -7.73
CA LYS A 247 8.09 -13.22 -8.62
C LYS A 247 7.41 -13.88 -9.81
N ALA A 248 6.32 -14.61 -9.60
CA ALA A 248 5.56 -15.25 -10.68
C ALA A 248 4.98 -14.21 -11.65
N THR A 249 4.42 -13.10 -11.15
CA THR A 249 3.96 -11.99 -12.00
C THR A 249 5.14 -11.36 -12.75
N PHE A 250 6.24 -11.08 -12.06
CA PHE A 250 7.43 -10.47 -12.64
C PHE A 250 8.04 -11.31 -13.76
N GLU A 251 8.08 -12.64 -13.60
CA GLU A 251 8.56 -13.56 -14.63
C GLU A 251 7.77 -13.43 -15.94
N GLN A 252 6.44 -13.19 -15.88
CA GLN A 252 5.64 -12.93 -17.08
C GLN A 252 6.13 -11.68 -17.83
N TYR A 253 6.51 -10.63 -17.10
CA TYR A 253 7.07 -9.42 -17.69
C TYR A 253 8.48 -9.64 -18.26
N THR A 254 9.32 -10.46 -17.63
CA THR A 254 10.66 -10.78 -18.19
C THR A 254 10.59 -11.55 -19.51
N ASN A 255 9.50 -12.27 -19.76
CA ASN A 255 9.27 -12.96 -21.04
C ASN A 255 8.83 -12.00 -22.16
N GLN A 256 8.20 -10.87 -21.80
CA GLN A 256 7.69 -9.88 -22.76
C GLN A 256 8.66 -8.72 -22.99
N PHE A 257 9.46 -8.37 -21.99
CA PHE A 257 10.36 -7.21 -22.00
C PHE A 257 11.79 -7.61 -21.64
N SER A 258 12.78 -6.95 -22.25
CA SER A 258 14.20 -7.24 -22.02
C SER A 258 14.91 -6.09 -21.30
N GLY A 259 15.73 -6.43 -20.30
CA GLY A 259 16.44 -5.47 -19.45
C GLY A 259 15.68 -5.13 -18.16
N SER A 260 16.37 -5.06 -17.02
CA SER A 260 15.75 -4.88 -15.69
C SER A 260 14.90 -3.62 -15.61
N GLU A 261 15.41 -2.49 -16.12
CA GLU A 261 14.69 -1.22 -16.11
C GLU A 261 13.42 -1.26 -16.95
N ALA A 262 13.47 -1.87 -18.14
CA ALA A 262 12.31 -2.00 -19.00
C ALA A 262 11.24 -2.90 -18.35
N VAL A 263 11.65 -4.01 -17.72
CA VAL A 263 10.74 -4.91 -17.01
C VAL A 263 10.09 -4.19 -15.82
N HIS A 264 10.89 -3.52 -14.97
CA HIS A 264 10.41 -2.78 -13.82
C HIS A 264 9.42 -1.68 -14.23
N HIS A 265 9.76 -0.86 -15.22
CA HIS A 265 8.90 0.24 -15.66
C HIS A 265 7.60 -0.26 -16.30
N ASN A 266 7.62 -1.34 -17.10
CA ASN A 266 6.37 -1.88 -17.65
C ASN A 266 5.48 -2.47 -16.56
N LEU A 267 6.04 -3.12 -15.54
CA LEU A 267 5.27 -3.58 -14.38
C LEU A 267 4.68 -2.39 -13.60
N MET A 268 5.45 -1.32 -13.40
CA MET A 268 4.93 -0.11 -12.74
C MET A 268 3.78 0.52 -13.53
N ALA A 269 3.90 0.58 -14.86
CA ALA A 269 2.88 1.12 -15.74
C ALA A 269 1.56 0.37 -15.63
N ASP A 270 1.60 -0.97 -15.58
CA ASP A 270 0.40 -1.80 -15.48
C ASP A 270 -0.19 -1.85 -14.07
N LYS A 271 0.64 -1.89 -13.02
CA LYS A 271 0.18 -2.23 -11.67
C LYS A 271 0.33 -1.13 -10.61
N TYR A 272 1.17 -0.11 -10.85
CA TYR A 272 1.57 0.83 -9.78
C TYR A 272 1.30 2.30 -10.10
N VAL A 273 0.84 2.67 -11.29
CA VAL A 273 0.46 4.06 -11.60
C VAL A 273 -0.59 4.59 -10.60
N GLY A 274 -1.66 3.83 -10.36
CA GLY A 274 -2.69 4.19 -9.39
C GLY A 274 -2.12 4.32 -7.97
N TYR A 275 -1.28 3.37 -7.54
CA TYR A 275 -0.61 3.44 -6.24
C TYR A 275 0.23 4.71 -6.07
N ILE A 276 1.06 5.05 -7.07
CA ILE A 276 1.90 6.26 -7.02
C ILE A 276 1.00 7.51 -6.95
N ALA A 277 -0.07 7.55 -7.75
CA ALA A 277 -1.03 8.66 -7.77
C ALA A 277 -1.69 8.87 -6.39
N ASP A 278 -2.15 7.79 -5.76
CA ASP A 278 -2.80 7.82 -4.44
C ASP A 278 -1.84 8.33 -3.35
N VAL A 279 -0.58 7.87 -3.37
CA VAL A 279 0.43 8.35 -2.43
C VAL A 279 0.72 9.84 -2.64
N LEU A 280 0.84 10.28 -3.89
CA LEU A 280 1.03 11.70 -4.20
C LEU A 280 -0.15 12.55 -3.75
N GLN A 281 -1.38 12.07 -3.95
CA GLN A 281 -2.59 12.76 -3.51
C GLN A 281 -2.65 12.91 -1.99
N GLN A 282 -2.29 11.86 -1.23
CA GLN A 282 -2.19 11.91 0.23
C GLN A 282 -1.09 12.86 0.72
N LEU A 283 0.04 12.91 0.00
CA LEU A 283 1.19 13.72 0.38
C LEU A 283 0.98 15.21 0.09
N HIS A 284 0.32 15.55 -1.02
CA HIS A 284 0.28 16.91 -1.55
C HIS A 284 -0.22 17.97 -0.54
N PRO A 285 -1.25 17.71 0.30
CA PRO A 285 -1.63 18.63 1.37
C PRO A 285 -0.48 19.00 2.31
N GLN A 286 0.40 18.04 2.64
CA GLN A 286 1.56 18.26 3.51
C GLN A 286 2.65 19.09 2.84
N LEU A 287 2.67 19.15 1.51
CA LEU A 287 3.60 19.96 0.71
C LEU A 287 3.02 21.34 0.34
N GLY A 288 1.94 21.75 1.01
CA GLY A 288 1.26 23.02 0.74
C GLY A 288 0.23 22.94 -0.38
N GLY A 289 -0.37 21.77 -0.61
CA GLY A 289 -1.37 21.55 -1.65
C GLY A 289 -2.55 22.53 -1.62
N ALA A 290 -2.93 23.05 -0.44
CA ALA A 290 -3.95 24.09 -0.34
C ALA A 290 -3.51 25.42 -0.99
N ALA A 291 -2.26 25.82 -0.81
CA ALA A 291 -1.71 27.01 -1.46
C ALA A 291 -1.62 26.82 -2.98
N TYR A 292 -1.23 25.63 -3.42
CA TYR A 292 -1.21 25.30 -4.85
C TYR A 292 -2.63 25.27 -5.44
N ALA A 293 -3.62 24.66 -4.76
CA ALA A 293 -5.01 24.67 -5.20
C ALA A 293 -5.55 26.09 -5.35
N ASN A 294 -5.27 26.97 -4.38
CA ASN A 294 -5.64 28.38 -4.46
C ASN A 294 -4.96 29.10 -5.63
N TYR A 295 -3.67 28.84 -5.86
CA TYR A 295 -2.93 29.37 -7.01
C TYR A 295 -3.54 28.90 -8.34
N MET A 296 -4.01 27.66 -8.39
CA MET A 296 -4.61 27.05 -9.57
C MET A 296 -6.09 27.41 -9.77
N ASN A 297 -6.72 28.16 -8.87
CA ASN A 297 -8.13 28.53 -8.96
C ASN A 297 -8.36 29.67 -9.97
N TYR A 298 -8.26 29.36 -11.26
CA TYR A 298 -8.52 30.26 -12.37
C TYR A 298 -9.03 29.49 -13.60
N PRO A 299 -9.69 30.16 -14.58
CA PRO A 299 -10.14 29.52 -15.81
C PRO A 299 -8.97 28.87 -16.58
N GLY A 300 -9.04 27.56 -16.81
CA GLY A 300 -7.95 26.77 -17.43
C GLY A 300 -6.95 26.17 -16.43
N GLY A 301 -7.02 26.56 -15.16
CA GLY A 301 -6.34 25.93 -14.03
C GLY A 301 -7.13 24.74 -13.49
N TYR A 302 -7.50 24.79 -12.22
CA TYR A 302 -8.29 23.82 -11.46
C TYR A 302 -9.31 24.55 -10.56
N PRO A 303 -10.31 25.22 -11.14
CA PRO A 303 -11.29 26.00 -10.37
C PRO A 303 -12.11 25.15 -9.39
N ASP A 304 -12.30 23.86 -9.71
CA ASP A 304 -13.06 22.91 -8.89
C ASP A 304 -12.16 22.04 -7.99
N GLY A 305 -10.91 22.47 -7.78
CA GLY A 305 -9.90 21.70 -7.05
C GLY A 305 -9.05 20.79 -7.95
N ILE A 306 -7.97 20.26 -7.37
CA ILE A 306 -6.97 19.48 -8.09
C ILE A 306 -7.58 18.10 -8.41
N PRO A 307 -7.74 17.73 -9.70
CA PRO A 307 -8.36 16.46 -10.08
C PRO A 307 -7.45 15.26 -9.79
N SER A 308 -8.01 14.06 -9.64
CA SER A 308 -7.23 12.81 -9.48
C SER A 308 -6.26 12.59 -10.66
N GLY A 309 -6.71 12.87 -11.89
CA GLY A 309 -5.88 12.76 -13.10
C GLY A 309 -4.61 13.62 -13.09
N PHE A 310 -4.53 14.64 -12.23
CA PHE A 310 -3.28 15.38 -12.01
C PHE A 310 -2.19 14.52 -11.36
N TYR A 311 -2.55 13.71 -10.37
CA TYR A 311 -1.60 12.83 -9.67
C TYR A 311 -1.26 11.59 -10.51
N GLU A 312 -2.23 11.08 -11.26
CA GLU A 312 -2.00 10.00 -12.23
C GLU A 312 -1.04 10.46 -13.34
N ALA A 313 -1.21 11.66 -13.87
CA ALA A 313 -0.28 12.24 -14.83
C ALA A 313 1.14 12.31 -14.29
N LEU A 314 1.32 12.71 -13.02
CA LEU A 314 2.62 12.70 -12.36
C LEU A 314 3.19 11.28 -12.26
N ALA A 315 2.39 10.28 -11.90
CA ALA A 315 2.83 8.88 -11.87
C ALA A 315 3.35 8.39 -13.24
N TRP A 316 2.71 8.83 -14.33
CA TRP A 316 3.14 8.49 -15.69
C TRP A 316 4.47 9.12 -16.13
N GLN A 317 4.91 10.25 -15.54
CA GLN A 317 6.02 11.04 -16.09
C GLN A 317 7.31 10.23 -16.31
N GLY A 318 7.72 9.43 -15.33
CA GLY A 318 8.99 8.68 -15.41
C GLY A 318 8.88 7.48 -16.34
N LEU A 319 7.70 6.87 -16.38
CA LEU A 319 7.38 5.72 -17.23
C LEU A 319 7.29 6.13 -18.70
N LYS A 320 6.67 7.28 -18.98
CA LYS A 320 6.66 7.92 -20.30
C LYS A 320 8.07 8.16 -20.82
N GLU A 321 8.94 8.77 -20.01
CA GLU A 321 10.33 9.05 -20.39
C GLU A 321 11.11 7.76 -20.69
N ALA A 322 10.76 6.66 -20.02
CA ALA A 322 11.31 5.33 -20.27
C ALA A 322 10.70 4.60 -21.50
N GLY A 323 9.68 5.16 -22.14
CA GLY A 323 9.07 4.59 -23.34
C GLY A 323 8.36 3.24 -23.10
N VAL A 324 7.72 3.06 -21.94
CA VAL A 324 6.99 1.82 -21.62
C VAL A 324 5.85 1.55 -22.60
N LYS A 325 5.50 0.26 -22.78
CA LYS A 325 4.40 -0.16 -23.65
C LYS A 325 3.07 0.47 -23.22
N GLY A 326 2.79 0.48 -21.91
CA GLY A 326 1.55 1.05 -21.37
C GLY A 326 1.32 2.51 -21.79
N TRP A 327 2.37 3.33 -21.87
CA TRP A 327 2.28 4.70 -22.39
C TRP A 327 1.96 4.73 -23.89
N GLY A 328 2.59 3.84 -24.66
CA GLY A 328 2.35 3.71 -26.11
C GLY A 328 0.96 3.21 -26.46
N ASP A 329 0.31 2.47 -25.56
CA ASP A 329 -1.06 1.98 -25.71
C ASP A 329 -2.12 3.05 -25.39
N LEU A 330 -1.77 4.10 -24.62
CA LEU A 330 -2.68 5.22 -24.37
C LEU A 330 -3.05 5.94 -25.67
N SER A 331 -4.31 6.37 -25.76
CA SER A 331 -4.79 7.20 -26.85
C SER A 331 -4.08 8.57 -26.87
N GLY A 332 -4.07 9.22 -28.04
CA GLY A 332 -3.50 10.55 -28.17
C GLY A 332 -4.17 11.60 -27.26
N GLU A 333 -5.44 11.40 -26.92
CA GLU A 333 -6.20 12.28 -26.01
C GLU A 333 -5.73 12.11 -24.55
N GLU A 334 -5.56 10.86 -24.11
CA GLU A 334 -5.02 10.56 -22.77
C GLU A 334 -3.61 11.11 -22.61
N GLN A 335 -2.75 10.89 -23.61
CA GLN A 335 -1.39 11.44 -23.59
C GLN A 335 -1.39 12.98 -23.54
N ALA A 336 -2.31 13.64 -24.25
CA ALA A 336 -2.44 15.09 -24.24
C ALA A 336 -2.91 15.63 -22.88
N GLU A 337 -3.89 14.98 -22.25
CA GLU A 337 -4.38 15.38 -20.93
C GLU A 337 -3.31 15.18 -19.84
N ILE A 338 -2.56 14.06 -19.90
CA ILE A 338 -1.41 13.84 -19.01
C ILE A 338 -0.38 14.97 -19.17
N ASN A 339 0.01 15.31 -20.41
CA ASN A 339 0.98 16.38 -20.65
C ASN A 339 0.53 17.74 -20.13
N LYS A 340 -0.76 18.05 -20.23
CA LYS A 340 -1.35 19.28 -19.69
C LYS A 340 -1.27 19.32 -18.16
N HIS A 341 -1.50 18.20 -17.49
CA HIS A 341 -1.34 18.10 -16.03
C HIS A 341 0.13 18.22 -15.60
N LEU A 342 1.05 17.61 -16.34
CA LEU A 342 2.50 17.69 -16.07
C LEU A 342 3.02 19.12 -16.13
N PHE A 343 2.64 19.89 -17.15
CA PHE A 343 3.01 21.30 -17.24
C PHE A 343 2.57 22.12 -16.01
N LYS A 344 1.39 21.81 -15.47
CA LYS A 344 0.90 22.47 -14.26
C LYS A 344 1.69 22.05 -13.02
N ALA A 345 2.13 20.79 -12.94
CA ALA A 345 2.91 20.29 -11.81
C ALA A 345 4.26 21.02 -11.65
N GLU A 346 4.88 21.45 -12.76
CA GLU A 346 6.11 22.25 -12.76
C GLU A 346 5.94 23.62 -12.04
N LEU A 347 4.71 24.14 -11.98
CA LEU A 347 4.37 25.37 -11.27
C LEU A 347 4.24 25.16 -9.75
N GLY A 348 4.37 23.91 -9.29
CA GLY A 348 4.28 23.54 -7.90
C GLY A 348 5.39 24.15 -7.05
N ARG A 349 5.13 24.21 -5.73
CA ARG A 349 6.10 24.70 -4.76
C ARG A 349 7.36 23.84 -4.79
N LYS A 350 8.54 24.46 -4.87
CA LYS A 350 9.84 23.76 -4.84
C LYS A 350 10.25 23.30 -3.44
N SER A 351 9.87 24.06 -2.41
CA SER A 351 10.19 23.71 -1.02
C SER A 351 9.20 22.71 -0.44
N CYS A 352 9.71 21.79 0.38
CA CYS A 352 8.96 20.84 1.17
C CYS A 352 8.11 21.50 2.27
N ASN A 353 8.55 22.64 2.82
CA ASN A 353 7.87 23.38 3.90
C ASN A 353 7.16 24.58 3.34
#